data_AF-A0A250E5L1-F1
#
_entry.id   AF-A0A250E5L1-F1
#
_cell.length_a   1.000
_cell.length_b   1.000
_cell.length_c   1.000
_cell.angle_alpha   90.00
_cell.angle_beta   90.00
_cell.angle_gamma   90.00
#
_symmetry.space_group_name_H-M   'P 1'
#
loop_
_entity.id
_entity.type
_entity.pdbx_description
1 polymer ?
#
loop_
_entity_poly.entity_id
_entity_poly.type
_entity_poly.pdbx_seq_one_letter_code
_entity_poly.pdbx_strand_id
1 'polypeptide(L)'
;MKKNIFIGLTCLLSVVAKSQTKYFYYFKGGKIPLEVDTKSINIIMNNSPREVSLYQKTYNAVHVYNEEKIEDAYLKVDYVKEQNREVFEEKVYELRKNPDIKGIGIFFKQKNGKSVPISNYFYVKLKTKDDYRKFF
;
A
#
# COMPACT_ATOMS: atom_id res chain seq x y z
N MET A 1 -14.85 24.19 60.46
CA MET A 1 -15.08 24.29 58.99
C MET A 1 -13.97 23.53 58.29
N LYS A 2 -14.29 22.39 57.67
CA LYS A 2 -13.32 21.46 57.07
C LYS A 2 -12.81 22.02 55.74
N LYS A 3 -11.51 22.34 55.65
CA LYS A 3 -10.83 22.60 54.38
C LYS A 3 -10.58 21.26 53.69
N ASN A 4 -11.45 20.90 52.76
CA ASN A 4 -11.23 19.71 51.93
C ASN A 4 -10.20 20.04 50.86
N ILE A 5 -9.03 19.43 51.01
CA ILE A 5 -8.03 19.23 49.96
C ILE A 5 -8.73 18.38 48.87
N PHE A 6 -9.00 18.96 47.71
CA PHE A 6 -9.38 18.20 46.52
C PHE A 6 -8.17 18.11 45.59
N ILE A 7 -7.17 17.36 46.04
CA ILE A 7 -6.20 16.73 45.15
C ILE A 7 -6.86 15.41 44.71
N GLY A 8 -7.53 15.45 43.57
CA GLY A 8 -7.88 14.28 42.77
C GLY A 8 -7.44 14.62 41.36
N LEU A 9 -6.26 14.20 40.88
CA LEU A 9 -5.94 12.83 40.53
C LEU A 9 -7.14 12.11 39.91
N THR A 10 -7.46 12.44 38.67
CA THR A 10 -8.08 11.48 37.76
C THR A 10 -7.80 11.89 36.32
N CYS A 11 -6.83 11.18 35.74
CA CYS A 11 -6.72 10.90 34.31
C CYS A 11 -6.60 12.15 33.42
N LEU A 12 -5.41 12.59 33.00
CA LEU A 12 -4.50 11.78 32.17
C LEU A 12 -5.26 10.77 31.27
N LEU A 13 -6.41 11.18 30.75
CA LEU A 13 -6.96 10.73 29.48
C LEU A 13 -6.12 11.37 28.37
N SER A 14 -4.81 11.13 28.39
CA SER A 14 -4.08 10.93 27.15
C SER A 14 -4.64 9.63 26.58
N VAL A 15 -5.85 9.74 26.02
CA VAL A 15 -6.30 8.87 24.94
C VAL A 15 -5.25 9.09 23.88
N VAL A 16 -4.18 8.28 23.94
CA VAL A 16 -3.33 8.02 22.81
C VAL A 16 -4.29 7.34 21.85
N ALA A 17 -5.01 8.15 21.08
CA ALA A 17 -5.61 7.74 19.85
C ALA A 17 -4.42 7.27 19.03
N LYS A 18 -4.06 6.00 19.21
CA LYS A 18 -3.21 5.28 18.28
C LYS A 18 -4.01 5.33 17.00
N SER A 19 -3.75 6.36 16.18
CA SER A 19 -4.25 6.51 14.83
C SER A 19 -4.17 5.12 14.23
N GLN A 20 -5.35 4.49 14.05
CA GLN A 20 -5.39 3.15 13.53
C GLN A 20 -4.88 3.28 12.12
N THR A 21 -3.69 2.77 11.86
CA THR A 21 -3.09 2.86 10.54
C THR A 21 -4.06 2.18 9.57
N LYS A 22 -4.52 2.94 8.57
CA LYS A 22 -5.47 2.47 7.56
C LYS A 22 -5.00 1.16 6.92
N TYR A 23 -3.68 1.03 6.78
CA TYR A 23 -3.01 -0.15 6.25
C TYR A 23 -2.26 -0.89 7.35
N PHE A 24 -2.40 -2.21 7.38
CA PHE A 24 -1.69 -3.11 8.26
C PHE A 24 -1.62 -4.48 7.61
N TYR A 25 -0.63 -5.29 8.00
CA TYR A 25 -0.64 -6.73 7.72
C TYR A 25 -0.55 -7.51 9.02
N TYR A 26 -1.04 -8.75 9.01
CA TYR A 26 -0.93 -9.64 10.16
C TYR A 26 0.30 -10.53 10.00
N PHE A 27 1.07 -10.65 11.08
CA PHE A 27 2.20 -11.58 11.16
C PHE A 27 2.26 -12.19 12.55
N LYS A 28 2.26 -13.53 12.63
CA LYS A 28 2.28 -14.29 13.89
C LYS A 28 1.25 -13.79 14.92
N GLY A 29 0.02 -13.51 14.47
CA GLY A 29 -1.06 -13.01 15.33
C GLY A 29 -1.00 -11.52 15.68
N GLY A 30 0.09 -10.82 15.36
CA GLY A 30 0.23 -9.38 15.58
C GLY A 30 -0.15 -8.54 14.36
N LYS A 31 -0.76 -7.37 14.59
CA LYS A 31 -0.92 -6.34 13.56
C LYS A 31 0.37 -5.55 13.43
N ILE A 32 0.92 -5.49 12.23
CA ILE A 32 2.07 -4.64 11.92
C ILE A 32 1.56 -3.46 11.08
N PRO A 33 1.69 -2.22 11.59
CA PRO A 33 1.23 -1.03 10.88
C PRO A 33 2.04 -0.81 9.62
N LEU A 34 1.34 -0.41 8.55
CA LEU A 34 1.94 -0.11 7.25
C LEU A 34 1.68 1.33 6.84
N GLU A 35 2.65 1.86 6.13
CA GLU A 35 2.58 3.13 5.42
C GLU A 35 2.72 2.85 3.94
N VAL A 36 2.07 3.67 3.12
CA VAL A 36 2.28 3.55 1.68
C VAL A 36 3.69 4.01 1.34
N ASP A 37 4.37 3.22 0.54
CA ASP A 37 5.63 3.62 -0.05
C ASP A 37 5.35 4.53 -1.26
N THR A 38 5.55 5.83 -1.08
CA THR A 38 5.33 6.83 -2.15
C THR A 38 6.55 6.97 -3.08
N LYS A 39 7.54 6.09 -2.97
CA LYS A 39 8.68 6.04 -3.89
C LYS A 39 8.43 5.19 -5.12
N SER A 40 7.47 4.27 -5.07
CA SER A 40 7.26 3.32 -6.17
C SER A 40 5.80 2.95 -6.36
N ILE A 41 5.46 2.59 -7.59
CA ILE A 41 4.17 1.99 -7.96
C ILE A 41 4.40 0.79 -8.87
N ASN A 42 3.45 -0.13 -8.88
CA ASN A 42 3.39 -1.20 -9.85
C ASN A 42 2.29 -0.88 -10.87
N ILE A 43 2.63 -0.78 -12.14
CA ILE A 43 1.66 -0.60 -13.22
C ILE A 43 1.40 -1.96 -13.86
N ILE A 44 0.13 -2.33 -13.95
CA ILE A 44 -0.34 -3.54 -14.62
C ILE A 44 -0.95 -3.09 -15.93
N MET A 45 -0.42 -3.56 -17.05
CA MET A 45 -0.87 -3.16 -18.38
C MET A 45 -1.69 -4.26 -19.04
N ASN A 46 -2.59 -3.88 -19.94
CA ASN A 46 -3.36 -4.81 -20.77
C ASN A 46 -2.54 -5.43 -21.93
N ASN A 47 -1.24 -5.17 -21.98
CA ASN A 47 -0.33 -5.54 -23.07
C ASN A 47 0.66 -6.61 -22.64
N SER A 48 1.15 -7.39 -23.62
CA SER A 48 2.16 -8.41 -23.34
C SER A 48 3.51 -7.79 -22.94
N PRO A 49 4.30 -8.43 -22.06
CA PRO A 49 5.61 -7.92 -21.63
C PRO A 49 6.60 -7.56 -22.76
N ARG A 50 6.47 -8.17 -23.95
CA ARG A 50 7.31 -7.84 -25.13
C ARG A 50 6.99 -6.47 -25.73
N GLU A 51 5.72 -6.06 -25.71
CA GLU A 51 5.28 -4.76 -26.22
C GLU A 51 5.68 -3.62 -25.26
N VAL A 52 5.99 -3.97 -24.00
CA VAL A 52 6.16 -2.99 -22.91
C VAL A 52 7.54 -2.33 -22.86
N SER A 53 8.48 -2.74 -23.70
CA SER A 53 9.78 -2.08 -23.85
C SER A 53 9.69 -0.59 -24.19
N LEU A 54 8.62 -0.15 -24.87
CA LEU A 54 8.35 1.25 -25.19
C LEU A 54 7.96 2.10 -23.97
N TYR A 55 7.27 1.49 -22.99
CA TYR A 55 6.78 2.17 -21.80
C TYR A 55 7.85 2.39 -20.73
N GLN A 56 8.98 1.68 -20.80
CA GLN A 56 10.11 1.90 -19.89
C GLN A 56 10.62 3.35 -19.94
N LYS A 57 10.65 3.95 -21.14
CA LYS A 57 11.05 5.36 -21.32
C LYS A 57 9.99 6.33 -20.82
N THR A 58 8.71 6.04 -21.07
CA THR A 58 7.59 6.89 -20.67
C THR A 58 7.45 6.98 -19.16
N TYR A 59 7.68 5.85 -18.46
CA TYR A 59 7.43 5.76 -17.03
C TYR A 59 8.69 5.65 -16.17
N ASN A 60 9.90 5.70 -16.73
CA ASN A 60 11.14 5.38 -16.02
C ASN A 60 11.03 4.04 -15.26
N ALA A 61 10.43 3.03 -15.91
CA ALA A 61 10.21 1.73 -15.27
C ALA A 61 11.54 0.99 -15.10
N VAL A 62 11.79 0.48 -13.90
CA VAL A 62 13.08 -0.13 -13.51
C VAL A 62 13.05 -1.65 -13.74
N HIS A 63 11.88 -2.27 -13.63
CA HIS A 63 11.71 -3.72 -13.80
C HIS A 63 10.43 -4.05 -14.56
N VAL A 64 10.56 -4.93 -15.56
CA VAL A 64 9.44 -5.59 -16.23
C VAL A 64 9.43 -7.04 -15.78
N TYR A 65 8.36 -7.49 -15.12
CA TYR A 65 8.20 -8.90 -14.79
C TYR A 65 7.51 -9.60 -15.97
N ASN A 66 8.14 -10.67 -16.46
CA ASN A 66 7.60 -11.55 -17.48
C ASN A 66 7.63 -12.97 -16.91
N GLU A 67 6.49 -13.44 -16.44
CA GLU A 67 6.32 -14.87 -16.18
C GLU A 67 5.72 -15.47 -17.45
N GLU A 68 6.32 -16.54 -17.98
CA GLU A 68 6.00 -17.13 -19.29
C GLU A 68 4.52 -17.56 -19.48
N LYS A 69 3.69 -17.44 -18.45
CA LYS A 69 2.27 -17.76 -18.43
C LYS A 69 1.34 -16.58 -18.11
N ILE A 70 1.86 -15.36 -17.97
CA ILE A 70 1.04 -14.18 -17.68
C ILE A 70 0.93 -13.30 -18.93
N GLU A 71 -0.30 -13.07 -19.39
CA GLU A 71 -0.61 -12.22 -20.53
C GLU A 71 -0.40 -10.73 -20.23
N ASP A 72 -0.49 -10.34 -18.94
CA ASP A 72 -0.31 -8.98 -18.48
C ASP A 72 1.17 -8.64 -18.24
N ALA A 73 1.56 -7.40 -18.55
CA ALA A 73 2.86 -6.86 -18.16
C ALA A 73 2.79 -6.11 -16.83
N TYR A 74 3.81 -6.33 -15.99
CA TYR A 74 3.98 -5.62 -14.72
C TYR A 74 5.22 -4.74 -14.76
N LEU A 75 5.03 -3.46 -14.49
CA LEU A 75 6.08 -2.44 -14.46
C LEU A 75 6.24 -1.87 -13.05
N LYS A 76 7.39 -2.09 -12.44
CA LYS A 76 7.78 -1.31 -11.26
C LYS A 76 8.35 0.03 -11.72
N VAL A 77 7.69 1.11 -11.32
CA VAL A 77 8.11 2.48 -11.57
C VAL A 77 8.59 3.09 -10.28
N ASP A 78 9.85 3.52 -10.26
CA ASP A 78 10.45 4.21 -9.12
C ASP A 78 10.52 5.71 -9.42
N TYR A 79 10.03 6.53 -8.49
CA TYR A 79 10.17 7.98 -8.56
C TYR A 79 11.58 8.38 -8.11
N VAL A 80 12.16 9.36 -8.82
CA VAL A 80 13.50 9.92 -8.50
C VAL A 80 13.60 10.39 -7.05
N LYS A 81 12.49 10.89 -6.49
CA LYS A 81 12.37 11.28 -5.09
C LYS A 81 11.06 10.76 -4.51
N GLU A 82 11.02 10.59 -3.20
CA GLU A 82 9.79 10.27 -2.49
C GLU A 82 8.76 11.37 -2.71
N GLN A 83 7.53 10.96 -3.05
CA GLN A 83 6.44 11.90 -3.31
C GLN A 83 5.71 12.23 -2.00
N ASN A 84 5.19 13.45 -1.89
CA ASN A 84 4.14 13.74 -0.91
C ASN A 84 2.95 12.80 -1.16
N ARG A 85 2.28 12.37 -0.10
CA ARG A 85 1.10 11.51 -0.13
C ARG A 85 0.01 11.99 -1.09
N GLU A 86 -0.35 13.26 -1.04
CA GLU A 86 -1.43 13.83 -1.86
C GLU A 86 -1.07 13.79 -3.35
N VAL A 87 0.14 14.25 -3.66
CA VAL A 87 0.70 14.22 -5.03
C VAL A 87 0.81 12.79 -5.55
N PHE A 88 1.19 11.84 -4.69
CA PHE A 88 1.24 10.43 -5.05
C PHE A 88 -0.16 9.89 -5.39
N GLU A 89 -1.16 10.18 -4.57
CA GLU A 89 -2.53 9.73 -4.79
C GLU A 89 -3.13 10.33 -6.07
N GLU A 90 -2.87 11.60 -6.36
CA GLU A 90 -3.27 12.26 -7.60
C GLU A 90 -2.63 11.60 -8.82
N LYS A 91 -1.32 11.34 -8.80
CA LYS A 91 -0.62 10.62 -9.88
C LYS A 91 -1.20 9.23 -10.12
N VAL A 92 -1.47 8.48 -9.05
CA VAL A 92 -2.11 7.16 -9.15
C VAL A 92 -3.50 7.28 -9.76
N TYR A 93 -4.26 8.31 -9.39
CA TYR A 93 -5.59 8.57 -9.96
C TYR A 93 -5.51 8.88 -11.46
N GLU A 94 -4.60 9.74 -11.90
CA GLU A 94 -4.42 10.05 -13.33
C GLU A 94 -3.97 8.83 -14.14
N LEU A 95 -3.03 8.03 -13.63
CA LEU A 95 -2.59 6.81 -14.31
C LEU A 95 -3.73 5.81 -14.54
N ARG A 96 -4.67 5.71 -13.60
CA ARG A 96 -5.84 4.82 -13.73
C ARG A 96 -6.81 5.22 -14.85
N LYS A 97 -6.71 6.45 -15.38
CA LYS A 97 -7.53 6.90 -16.50
C LYS A 97 -6.98 6.44 -17.85
N ASN A 98 -5.74 5.94 -17.90
CA ASN A 98 -5.15 5.45 -19.14
C ASN A 98 -5.77 4.08 -19.52
N PRO A 99 -6.38 3.94 -20.71
CA PRO A 99 -7.01 2.69 -21.16
C PRO A 99 -6.03 1.50 -21.31
N ASP A 100 -4.74 1.78 -21.50
CA ASP A 100 -3.71 0.73 -21.62
C ASP A 100 -3.30 0.16 -20.24
N ILE A 101 -3.68 0.85 -19.16
CA ILE A 101 -3.40 0.45 -17.77
C ILE A 101 -4.59 -0.33 -17.23
N LYS A 102 -4.36 -1.64 -17.02
CA LYS A 102 -5.30 -2.56 -16.33
C LYS A 102 -5.47 -2.22 -14.86
N GLY A 103 -4.38 -1.82 -14.20
CA GLY A 103 -4.40 -1.55 -12.77
C GLY A 103 -3.11 -0.92 -12.23
N ILE A 104 -3.21 -0.37 -11.02
CA ILE A 104 -2.08 0.20 -10.28
C ILE A 104 -1.98 -0.47 -8.91
N GLY A 105 -0.89 -1.18 -8.68
CA GLY A 105 -0.48 -1.72 -7.38
C GLY A 105 0.31 -0.69 -6.58
N ILE A 106 0.02 -0.62 -5.28
CA ILE A 106 0.68 0.27 -4.33
C ILE A 106 1.60 -0.55 -3.44
N PHE A 107 2.84 -0.09 -3.27
CA PHE A 107 3.79 -0.68 -2.35
C PHE A 107 3.59 -0.16 -0.93
N PHE A 108 3.98 -0.97 0.05
CA PHE A 108 3.91 -0.62 1.46
C PHE A 108 5.28 -0.76 2.12
N LYS A 109 5.48 0.04 3.16
CA LYS A 109 6.64 0.00 4.04
C LYS A 109 6.19 0.00 5.49
N GLN A 110 7.04 -0.54 6.35
CA GLN A 110 6.88 -0.41 7.79
C GLN A 110 7.34 1.00 8.23
N LYS A 111 6.94 1.44 9.43
CA LYS A 111 7.31 2.74 10.01
C LYS A 111 8.82 3.01 10.09
N ASN A 112 9.63 1.96 10.15
CA ASN A 112 11.09 2.05 10.14
C ASN A 112 11.68 2.17 8.72
N GLY A 113 10.84 2.37 7.70
CA GLY A 113 11.24 2.48 6.30
C GLY A 113 11.51 1.14 5.60
N LYS A 114 11.41 -0.01 6.30
CA LYS A 114 11.61 -1.32 5.69
C LYS A 114 10.49 -1.62 4.70
N SER A 115 10.83 -1.75 3.41
CA SER A 115 9.89 -2.17 2.38
C SER A 115 9.29 -3.53 2.72
N VAL A 116 7.98 -3.64 2.52
CA VAL A 116 7.29 -4.92 2.60
C VAL A 116 7.37 -5.55 1.22
N PRO A 117 8.08 -6.67 1.06
CA PRO A 117 8.12 -7.35 -0.23
C PRO A 117 6.70 -7.76 -0.62
N ILE A 118 6.44 -7.83 -1.92
CA ILE A 118 5.23 -8.46 -2.45
C ILE A 118 5.31 -9.93 -2.02
N SER A 119 4.62 -10.29 -0.94
CA SER A 119 4.55 -11.67 -0.49
C SER A 119 3.70 -12.45 -1.48
N ASN A 120 4.16 -13.63 -1.91
CA ASN A 120 3.35 -14.60 -2.66
C ASN A 120 2.08 -15.03 -1.90
N TYR A 121 2.01 -14.69 -0.60
CA TYR A 121 0.87 -14.90 0.27
C TYR A 121 0.34 -13.54 0.74
N PHE A 122 -0.79 -13.11 0.21
CA PHE A 122 -1.54 -11.98 0.75
C PHE A 122 -2.60 -12.50 1.73
N TYR A 123 -2.59 -11.99 2.96
CA TYR A 123 -3.53 -12.39 4.00
C TYR A 123 -4.68 -11.38 4.05
N VAL A 124 -5.85 -11.76 3.53
CA VAL A 124 -7.07 -10.95 3.66
C VAL A 124 -7.77 -11.32 4.95
N LYS A 125 -8.06 -10.33 5.79
CA LYS A 125 -8.98 -10.53 6.91
C LYS A 125 -10.41 -10.47 6.40
N LEU A 126 -11.06 -11.61 6.31
CA LEU A 126 -12.48 -11.73 6.01
C LEU A 126 -13.31 -11.37 7.26
N LYS A 127 -14.43 -10.67 7.09
CA LYS A 127 -15.33 -10.34 8.21
C LYS A 127 -16.09 -11.57 8.67
N THR A 128 -16.48 -12.40 7.71
CA THR A 128 -17.17 -13.67 7.91
C THR A 128 -16.45 -14.76 7.13
N LYS A 129 -16.67 -16.03 7.49
CA LYS A 129 -16.12 -17.13 6.69
C LYS A 129 -16.61 -17.02 5.24
N ASP A 130 -17.89 -16.79 5.00
CA ASP A 130 -18.48 -16.79 3.66
C ASP A 130 -17.96 -15.71 2.70
N ASP A 131 -17.28 -14.67 3.20
CA ASP A 131 -16.63 -13.67 2.33
C ASP A 131 -15.53 -14.28 1.43
N TYR A 132 -15.01 -15.48 1.74
CA TYR A 132 -14.04 -16.16 0.86
C TYR A 132 -14.64 -16.46 -0.53
N ARG A 133 -15.96 -16.67 -0.61
CA ARG A 133 -16.68 -17.01 -1.85
C ARG A 133 -16.76 -15.86 -2.85
N LYS A 134 -16.33 -14.66 -2.47
CA LYS A 134 -16.26 -13.50 -3.38
C LYS A 134 -14.94 -13.43 -4.15
N PHE A 135 -13.97 -14.27 -3.80
CA PHE A 135 -12.63 -14.27 -4.38
C PHE A 135 -12.38 -15.44 -5.36
N PHE A 136 -13.34 -16.36 -5.50
CA PHE A 136 -13.33 -17.52 -6.38
C PHE A 136 -14.72 -17.72 -6.99
#